data_AF-A0A662LY20-F1
#
_entry.id   AF-A0A662LY20-F1
#
_cell.length_a   1.000
_cell.length_b   1.000
_cell.length_c   1.000
_cell.angle_alpha   90.00
_cell.angle_beta   90.00
_cell.angle_gamma   90.00
#
_symmetry.space_group_name_H-M   'P 1'
#
loop_
_entity.id
_entity.type
_entity.pdbx_description
1 polymer ?
#
loop_
_entity_poly.entity_id
_entity_poly.type
_entity_poly.pdbx_seq_one_letter_code
_entity_poly.pdbx_strand_id
1 'polypeptide(L)' 'MHGVKRLLWWLLAGSVGGLNRGRILEELFNQPRNANELAKAVGLDYKTVRHHLRVLERNRLVTSMGSG' A
#
# COMPACT_ATOMS: atom_id res chain seq x y z
N MET A 1 -12.77 19.01 -10.87
CA MET A 1 -12.92 17.59 -10.42
C MET A 1 -11.68 16.75 -10.77
N HIS A 2 -10.49 17.07 -10.23
CA HIS A 2 -9.24 16.31 -10.51
C HIS A 2 -8.42 15.97 -9.24
N GLY A 3 -8.94 16.26 -8.05
CA GLY A 3 -8.20 16.07 -6.78
C GLY A 3 -7.81 14.61 -6.54
N VAL A 4 -8.76 13.69 -6.75
CA VAL A 4 -8.52 12.25 -6.59
C VAL A 4 -7.47 11.74 -7.58
N LYS A 5 -7.57 12.12 -8.86
CA LYS A 5 -6.57 11.76 -9.88
C LYS A 5 -5.18 12.25 -9.49
N ARG A 6 -5.06 13.49 -9.00
CA ARG A 6 -3.78 14.07 -8.56
C ARG A 6 -3.22 13.35 -7.32
N LEU A 7 -4.07 13.01 -6.36
CA LEU A 7 -3.70 12.26 -5.16
C LEU A 7 -3.18 10.87 -5.53
N LEU A 8 -3.92 10.13 -6.36
CA LEU A 8 -3.51 8.79 -6.81
C LEU A 8 -2.20 8.84 -7.61
N TRP A 9 -2.04 9.84 -8.48
CA TRP A 9 -0.77 10.06 -9.19
C TRP A 9 0.39 10.25 -8.23
N TRP A 10 0.28 11.17 -7.26
CA TRP A 10 1.33 11.39 -6.27
C TRP A 10 1.63 10.14 -5.44
N LEU A 11 0.59 9.41 -5.04
CA LEU A 11 0.68 8.29 -4.12
C LEU A 11 1.26 7.04 -4.79
N LEU A 12 0.93 6.77 -6.06
CA LEU A 12 1.30 5.53 -6.75
C LEU A 12 2.42 5.69 -7.77
N ALA A 13 2.60 6.86 -8.37
CA ALA A 13 3.58 7.05 -9.45
C ALA A 13 4.55 8.23 -9.22
N GLY A 14 4.12 9.25 -8.47
CA GLY A 14 4.86 10.50 -8.29
C GLY A 14 5.75 10.56 -7.04
N SER A 15 5.94 9.45 -6.33
CA SER A 15 6.80 9.40 -5.14
C SER A 15 7.66 8.13 -5.12
N VAL A 16 8.81 8.21 -4.46
CA VAL A 16 9.82 7.12 -4.39
C VAL A 16 9.21 5.78 -3.96
N GLY A 17 8.24 5.80 -3.05
CA GLY A 17 7.53 4.60 -2.58
C GLY A 17 6.29 4.19 -3.39
N GLY A 18 5.98 4.89 -4.49
CA GLY A 18 4.73 4.73 -5.24
C GLY A 18 4.61 3.36 -5.87
N LEU A 19 5.66 2.92 -6.58
CA LEU A 19 5.69 1.62 -7.25
C LEU A 19 5.46 0.46 -6.26
N ASN A 20 6.11 0.52 -5.10
CA ASN A 20 5.95 -0.50 -4.06
C ASN A 20 4.55 -0.49 -3.43
N ARG A 21 3.93 0.68 -3.27
CA ARG A 21 2.52 0.76 -2.86
C ARG A 21 1.59 0.16 -3.91
N GLY A 22 1.86 0.35 -5.20
CA GLY A 22 1.15 -0.31 -6.29
C GLY A 22 1.22 -1.84 -6.19
N ARG A 23 2.43 -2.38 -6.01
CA ARG A 23 2.64 -3.83 -5.82
C ARG A 23 1.90 -4.37 -4.58
N ILE A 24 1.95 -3.64 -3.46
CA ILE A 24 1.21 -4.02 -2.25
C ILE A 24 -0.30 -4.06 -2.50
N LEU A 25 -0.84 -3.05 -3.20
CA LEU A 25 -2.26 -3.02 -3.56
C LEU A 25 -2.63 -4.19 -4.47
N GLU A 26 -1.81 -4.50 -5.48
CA GLU A 26 -2.03 -5.63 -6.37
C GLU A 26 -2.11 -6.96 -5.60
N GLU A 27 -1.19 -7.20 -4.65
CA GLU A 27 -1.25 -8.40 -3.81
C GLU A 27 -2.50 -8.44 -2.91
N LEU A 28 -2.93 -7.29 -2.38
CA LEU A 28 -4.14 -7.19 -1.55
C LEU A 28 -5.44 -7.31 -2.36
N PHE A 29 -5.44 -6.88 -3.63
CA PHE A 29 -6.57 -7.09 -4.55
C PHE A 29 -6.75 -8.57 -4.88
N ASN A 30 -5.64 -9.33 -4.96
CA ASN A 30 -5.70 -10.76 -5.17
C ASN A 30 -6.26 -11.49 -3.94
N GLN A 31 -5.74 -11.21 -2.74
CA GLN A 31 -6.28 -11.72 -1.48
C GLN A 31 -5.81 -10.88 -0.28
N PRO A 32 -6.58 -10.84 0.82
CA PRO A 32 -6.10 -10.25 2.07
C PRO A 32 -4.81 -10.92 2.55
N ARG A 33 -3.81 -10.12 2.91
CA ARG A 33 -2.52 -10.58 3.44
C ARG A 33 -2.07 -9.72 4.60
N ASN A 34 -1.37 -10.32 5.55
CA ASN A 34 -0.72 -9.56 6.61
C ASN A 34 0.59 -8.92 6.11
N ALA A 35 1.14 -7.99 6.90
CA ALA A 35 2.34 -7.25 6.50
C ALA A 35 3.59 -8.11 6.30
N ASN A 36 3.69 -9.27 6.98
CA ASN A 36 4.81 -10.19 6.81
C ASN A 36 4.71 -10.97 5.49
N GLU A 37 3.51 -11.41 5.12
CA GLU A 37 3.24 -12.06 3.83
C GLU A 37 3.49 -11.10 2.68
N LEU A 38 3.04 -9.84 2.81
CA LEU A 38 3.31 -8.80 1.82
C LEU A 38 4.80 -8.53 1.66
N ALA A 39 5.56 -8.42 2.76
CA ALA A 39 7.02 -8.25 2.72
C ALA A 39 7.71 -9.33 1.90
N LYS A 40 7.31 -10.59 2.07
CA LYS A 40 7.82 -11.71 1.27
C LYS A 40 7.39 -11.61 -0.19
N ALA A 41 6.12 -11.32 -0.45
CA ALA A 41 5.56 -11.28 -1.80
C ALA A 41 6.19 -10.17 -2.68
N VAL A 42 6.40 -8.97 -2.11
CA VAL A 42 6.95 -7.84 -2.87
C VAL A 42 8.46 -7.67 -2.72
N GLY A 43 9.13 -8.56 -1.97
CA GLY A 43 10.58 -8.56 -1.79
C GLY A 43 11.11 -7.35 -1.00
N LEU A 44 10.37 -6.87 -0.01
CA LEU A 44 10.72 -5.70 0.81
C LEU A 44 10.88 -6.10 2.27
N ASP A 45 11.62 -5.30 3.04
CA ASP A 45 11.66 -5.49 4.48
C ASP A 45 10.30 -5.15 5.14
N TYR A 46 10.04 -5.82 6.25
CA TYR A 46 8.79 -5.66 6.99
C TYR A 46 8.50 -4.22 7.42
N LYS A 47 9.52 -3.44 7.81
CA LYS A 47 9.32 -2.05 8.26
C LYS A 47 8.91 -1.16 7.09
N THR A 48 9.49 -1.37 5.92
CA THR A 48 9.10 -0.68 4.67
C THR A 48 7.67 -1.01 4.27
N VAL A 49 7.26 -2.28 4.32
CA VAL A 49 5.87 -2.65 4.04
C VAL A 49 4.90 -2.02 5.05
N ARG A 50 5.22 -2.06 6.35
CA ARG A 50 4.41 -1.40 7.39
C ARG A 50 4.28 0.10 7.16
N HIS A 51 5.35 0.76 6.72
CA HIS A 51 5.30 2.17 6.34
C HIS A 51 4.34 2.40 5.16
N HIS A 52 4.44 1.60 4.10
CA HIS A 52 3.55 1.70 2.94
C HIS A 52 2.08 1.45 3.29
N LEU A 53 1.78 0.41 4.09
CA LEU A 53 0.42 0.14 4.56
C LEU A 53 -0.15 1.31 5.35
N ARG A 54 0.63 1.94 6.24
CA ARG A 54 0.20 3.13 6.98
C ARG A 54 -0.11 4.31 6.06
N VAL A 55 0.70 4.52 5.01
CA VAL A 55 0.43 5.58 4.02
C VAL A 55 -0.86 5.28 3.25
N LEU A 56 -1.07 4.04 2.82
CA LEU A 56 -2.28 3.60 2.12
C LEU A 56 -3.53 3.75 2.99
N GLU A 57 -3.45 3.33 4.26
CA GLU A 57 -4.55 3.41 5.24
C GLU A 57 -4.91 4.87 5.56
N ARG A 58 -3.91 5.74 5.79
CA ARG A 58 -4.15 7.18 5.98
C ARG A 58 -4.85 7.84 4.80
N ASN A 59 -4.63 7.32 3.59
CA ASN A 59 -5.29 7.77 2.37
C ASN A 59 -6.55 6.94 2.01
N ARG A 60 -7.02 6.10 2.94
CA ARG A 60 -8.24 5.28 2.82
C ARG A 60 -8.25 4.31 1.64
N LEU A 61 -7.07 3.86 1.20
CA LEU A 61 -6.93 2.88 0.11
C LEU A 61 -6.94 1.44 0.61
N VAL A 62 -6.65 1.22 1.89
CA VAL A 62 -6.70 -0.10 2.54
C VAL A 62 -7.30 0.06 3.94
N THR A 63 -7.77 -1.06 4.48
CA THR A 63 -8.21 -1.18 5.88
C THR A 63 -7.66 -2.49 6.44
N SER A 64 -7.60 -2.60 7.75
CA SER A 64 -7.22 -3.83 8.45
C SER A 64 -8.46 -4.64 8.81
N MET A 65 -8.33 -5.96 8.82
CA MET A 65 -9.33 -6.86 9.36
C MET A 65 -8.80 -7.44 10.67
N GLY A 66 -9.60 -7.35 11.73
CA GLY A 66 -9.25 -7.79 13.08
C GLY A 66 -9.04 -6.64 14.06
N SER A 67 -9.27 -6.91 15.34
CA SER A 67 -8.94 -6.01 16.45
C SER A 67 -7.42 -6.07 16.65
N GLY A 68 -6.75 -4.95 16.36
CA GLY A 68 -5.32 -4.77 16.61
C GLY A 68 -4.94 -4.92 18.08
#